data_AF-A0A2W6TGQ1-F1
#
_entry.id   AF-A0A2W6TGQ1-F1
#
_cell.length_a   1.000
_cell.length_b   1.000
_cell.length_c   1.000
_cell.angle_alpha   90.00
_cell.angle_beta   90.00
_cell.angle_gamma   90.00
#
_symmetry.space_group_name_H-M   'P 1'
#
loop_
_entity.id
_entity.type
_entity.pdbx_description
1 polymer ?
#
loop_
_entity_poly.entity_id
_entity_poly.type
_entity_poly.pdbx_seq_one_letter_code
_entity_poly.pdbx_strand_id
1 'polypeptide(L)'
;MKKILEKLNIDKTTNLIKDYASFLLLMASFLGGVKQFITLCFYSPSLLQYFSLSQVLIDGISILIKSIIFILALSIGIITYLVTSQILRTISIIASSICALFFLALTIFPADNPMAHLIFQNLFITSVGVLFGLSYHSGNIGKKRFLFISCFYGLFVIISDHQQGDDILNIENHNIEVNKKYPKAKLLYTNDTYLFYGIPRDPKKEIINSGFLLPPPKENFVICNFYVEKKDVLFEETK
;
A
#
# COMPACT_ATOMS: atom_id res chain seq x y z
N MET A 1 -34.40 -31.21 7.33
CA MET A 1 -33.54 -30.75 8.44
C MET A 1 -32.17 -30.23 7.98
N LYS A 2 -31.36 -31.01 7.24
CA LYS A 2 -30.02 -30.60 6.75
C LYS A 2 -30.00 -29.24 6.02
N LYS A 3 -30.90 -29.03 5.05
CA LYS A 3 -31.04 -27.76 4.30
C LYS A 3 -31.46 -26.55 5.16
N ILE A 4 -32.22 -26.77 6.23
CA ILE A 4 -32.67 -25.70 7.14
C ILE A 4 -31.53 -25.31 8.08
N LEU A 5 -30.77 -26.29 8.56
CA LEU A 5 -29.54 -26.08 9.33
C LEU A 5 -28.46 -25.35 8.52
N GLU A 6 -28.26 -25.71 7.25
CA GLU A 6 -27.36 -24.95 6.34
C GLU A 6 -27.80 -23.50 6.16
N LYS A 7 -29.10 -23.27 5.94
CA LYS A 7 -29.64 -21.93 5.74
C LYS A 7 -29.52 -21.04 6.99
N LEU A 8 -29.83 -21.59 8.16
CA LEU A 8 -29.62 -20.94 9.47
C LEU A 8 -28.15 -20.61 9.72
N ASN A 9 -27.22 -21.46 9.28
CA ASN A 9 -25.79 -21.23 9.45
C ASN A 9 -25.28 -20.13 8.51
N ILE A 10 -25.78 -20.08 7.26
CA ILE A 10 -25.45 -19.03 6.29
C ILE A 10 -25.96 -17.67 6.77
N ASP A 11 -27.19 -17.59 7.28
CA ASP A 11 -27.77 -16.35 7.81
C ASP A 11 -26.99 -15.85 9.04
N LYS A 12 -26.54 -16.75 9.91
CA LYS A 12 -25.68 -16.39 11.04
C LYS A 12 -24.31 -15.87 10.60
N THR A 13 -23.70 -16.51 9.59
CA THR A 13 -22.37 -16.13 9.09
C THR A 13 -22.41 -14.78 8.35
N THR A 14 -23.45 -14.55 7.55
CA THR A 14 -23.64 -13.27 6.83
C THR A 14 -23.94 -12.12 7.77
N ASN A 15 -24.72 -12.34 8.83
CA ASN A 15 -24.95 -11.33 9.88
C ASN A 15 -23.66 -11.01 10.63
N LEU A 16 -22.86 -12.03 11.00
CA LEU A 16 -21.54 -11.81 11.60
C LEU A 16 -20.62 -10.96 10.71
N ILE A 17 -20.55 -11.26 9.41
CA ILE A 17 -19.73 -10.46 8.47
C ILE A 17 -20.23 -9.01 8.44
N LYS A 18 -21.54 -8.78 8.40
CA LYS A 18 -22.11 -7.43 8.41
C LYS A 18 -21.78 -6.69 9.71
N ASP A 19 -21.91 -7.35 10.86
CA ASP A 19 -21.67 -6.75 12.17
C ASP A 19 -20.21 -6.34 12.36
N TYR A 20 -19.26 -7.07 11.75
CA TYR A 20 -17.82 -6.78 11.84
C TYR A 20 -17.24 -6.09 10.59
N ALA A 21 -18.01 -5.88 9.53
CA ALA A 21 -17.53 -5.27 8.29
C ALA A 21 -16.97 -3.86 8.52
N SER A 22 -17.65 -3.06 9.34
CA SER A 22 -17.20 -1.70 9.70
C SER A 22 -15.86 -1.73 10.44
N PHE A 23 -15.66 -2.72 11.32
CA PHE A 23 -14.39 -2.90 12.03
C PHE A 23 -13.26 -3.32 11.08
N LEU A 24 -13.53 -4.25 10.16
CA LEU A 24 -12.56 -4.67 9.14
C LEU A 24 -12.16 -3.51 8.22
N LEU A 25 -13.12 -2.70 7.79
CA LEU A 25 -12.88 -1.49 7.01
C LEU A 25 -12.02 -0.48 7.78
N LEU A 26 -12.37 -0.22 9.05
CA LEU A 26 -11.59 0.68 9.91
C LEU A 26 -10.15 0.19 10.08
N MET A 27 -9.96 -1.11 10.30
CA MET A 27 -8.64 -1.73 10.44
C MET A 27 -7.83 -1.61 9.14
N ALA A 28 -8.46 -1.84 7.98
CA ALA A 28 -7.83 -1.64 6.68
C ALA A 28 -7.38 -0.18 6.53
N SER A 29 -8.28 0.78 6.72
CA SER A 29 -7.96 2.20 6.61
C SER A 29 -6.86 2.64 7.58
N PHE A 30 -6.86 2.12 8.81
CA PHE A 30 -5.78 2.41 9.75
C PHE A 30 -4.42 1.91 9.24
N LEU A 31 -4.35 0.65 8.80
CA LEU A 31 -3.10 0.06 8.30
C LEU A 31 -2.58 0.76 7.04
N GLY A 32 -3.46 1.07 6.09
CA GLY A 32 -3.07 1.80 4.90
C GLY A 32 -2.65 3.24 5.19
N GLY A 33 -3.30 3.90 6.15
CA GLY A 33 -2.91 5.24 6.61
C GLY A 33 -1.54 5.24 7.25
N VAL A 34 -1.23 4.23 8.08
CA VAL A 34 0.11 4.05 8.66
C VAL A 34 1.15 3.83 7.56
N LYS A 35 0.86 2.96 6.57
CA LYS A 35 1.76 2.74 5.42
C LYS A 35 2.02 4.05 4.68
N GLN A 36 0.98 4.74 4.25
CA GLN A 36 1.12 5.98 3.48
C GLN A 36 1.83 7.07 4.27
N PHE A 37 1.53 7.22 5.57
CA PHE A 37 2.22 8.15 6.45
C PHE A 37 3.73 7.88 6.51
N ILE A 38 4.13 6.61 6.73
CA ILE A 38 5.55 6.21 6.78
C ILE A 38 6.22 6.48 5.44
N THR A 39 5.58 6.10 4.33
CA THR A 39 6.12 6.30 2.97
C THR A 39 6.36 7.78 2.68
N LEU A 40 5.38 8.64 2.94
CA LEU A 40 5.52 10.08 2.71
C LEU A 40 6.59 10.70 3.62
N CYS A 41 6.61 10.33 4.91
CA CYS A 41 7.65 10.77 5.84
C CYS A 41 9.06 10.35 5.41
N PHE A 42 9.21 9.16 4.81
CA PHE A 42 10.49 8.66 4.33
C PHE A 42 10.99 9.44 3.11
N TYR A 43 10.11 9.82 2.19
CA TYR A 43 10.47 10.67 1.04
C TYR A 43 10.74 12.12 1.44
N SER A 44 9.79 12.75 2.13
CA SER A 44 9.96 14.08 2.74
C SER A 44 8.74 14.40 3.62
N PRO A 45 8.92 14.90 4.86
CA PRO A 45 7.81 15.32 5.72
C PRO A 45 6.84 16.33 5.08
N SER A 46 7.32 17.16 4.14
CA SER A 46 6.47 18.12 3.41
C SER A 46 5.43 17.46 2.51
N LEU A 47 5.63 16.19 2.13
CA LEU A 47 4.71 15.43 1.28
C LEU A 47 3.50 14.90 2.05
N LEU A 48 3.48 15.00 3.39
CA LEU A 48 2.33 14.59 4.20
C LEU A 48 1.03 15.34 3.83
N GLN A 49 1.15 16.54 3.24
CA GLN A 49 -0.01 17.26 2.73
C GLN A 49 -0.69 16.55 1.54
N TYR A 50 -0.01 15.62 0.86
CA TYR A 50 -0.53 14.85 -0.28
C TYR A 50 -1.09 13.49 0.14
N PHE A 51 -1.47 13.34 1.41
CA PHE A 51 -2.09 12.13 1.93
C PHE A 51 -3.45 11.86 1.25
N SER A 52 -3.59 10.70 0.60
CA SER A 52 -4.74 10.36 -0.24
C SER A 52 -5.63 9.32 0.43
N LEU A 53 -6.82 9.73 0.90
CA LEU A 53 -7.78 8.85 1.58
C LEU A 53 -8.23 7.65 0.72
N SER A 54 -8.28 7.78 -0.60
CA SER A 54 -8.62 6.65 -1.49
C SER A 54 -7.49 5.61 -1.53
N GLN A 55 -6.23 6.06 -1.55
CA GLN A 55 -5.07 5.15 -1.51
C GLN A 55 -4.99 4.43 -0.17
N VAL A 56 -5.26 5.14 0.94
CA VAL A 56 -5.31 4.55 2.29
C VAL A 56 -6.13 3.26 2.32
N LEU A 57 -7.33 3.27 1.74
CA LEU A 57 -8.18 2.07 1.79
C LEU A 57 -7.60 0.93 0.94
N ILE A 58 -7.11 1.24 -0.26
CA ILE A 58 -6.54 0.26 -1.19
C ILE A 58 -5.29 -0.39 -0.58
N ASP A 59 -4.39 0.43 -0.04
CA ASP A 59 -3.18 -0.02 0.65
C ASP A 59 -3.52 -0.87 1.88
N GLY A 60 -4.52 -0.44 2.65
CA GLY A 60 -5.05 -1.17 3.79
C GLY A 60 -5.52 -2.58 3.44
N ILE A 61 -6.35 -2.70 2.40
CA ILE A 61 -6.84 -3.99 1.90
C ILE A 61 -5.68 -4.86 1.40
N SER A 62 -4.71 -4.27 0.68
CA SER A 62 -3.51 -4.97 0.22
C SER A 62 -2.72 -5.57 1.39
N ILE A 63 -2.49 -4.80 2.46
CA ILE A 63 -1.82 -5.28 3.68
C ILE A 63 -2.59 -6.43 4.33
N LEU A 64 -3.92 -6.35 4.40
CA LEU A 64 -4.74 -7.43 4.97
C LEU A 64 -4.62 -8.73 4.17
N ILE A 65 -4.70 -8.66 2.84
CA ILE A 65 -4.53 -9.83 1.96
C ILE A 65 -3.14 -10.45 2.16
N LYS A 66 -2.09 -9.63 2.12
CA LYS A 66 -0.70 -10.07 2.35
C LYS A 66 -0.52 -10.73 3.72
N SER A 67 -1.19 -10.20 4.75
CA SER A 67 -1.17 -10.75 6.11
C SER A 67 -1.84 -12.13 6.20
N ILE A 68 -2.95 -12.33 5.49
CA ILE A 68 -3.62 -13.65 5.40
C ILE A 68 -2.70 -14.67 4.71
N ILE A 69 -2.08 -14.28 3.59
CA ILE A 69 -1.11 -15.13 2.88
C ILE A 69 0.05 -15.53 3.82
N PHE A 70 0.57 -14.59 4.59
CA PHE A 70 1.61 -14.85 5.57
C PHE A 70 1.18 -15.87 6.65
N ILE A 71 -0.02 -15.71 7.22
CA ILE A 71 -0.56 -16.64 8.23
C ILE A 71 -0.75 -18.06 7.65
N LEU A 72 -1.23 -18.16 6.40
CA LEU A 72 -1.36 -19.44 5.71
C LEU A 72 0.00 -20.11 5.50
N ALA A 73 0.99 -19.36 5.01
CA ALA A 73 2.35 -19.85 4.81
C ALA A 73 2.98 -20.32 6.13
N LEU A 74 2.76 -19.57 7.21
CA LEU A 74 3.16 -19.94 8.57
C LEU A 74 2.50 -21.24 9.02
N SER A 75 1.20 -21.40 8.79
CA SER A 75 0.46 -22.62 9.13
C SER A 75 0.99 -23.82 8.36
N ILE A 76 1.27 -23.65 7.06
CA ILE A 76 1.90 -24.68 6.21
C ILE A 76 3.27 -25.07 6.79
N GLY A 77 4.12 -24.09 7.12
CA GLY A 77 5.42 -24.35 7.73
C GLY A 77 5.32 -25.17 9.03
N ILE A 78 4.34 -24.87 9.90
CA ILE A 78 4.08 -25.63 11.13
C ILE A 78 3.65 -27.07 10.81
N ILE A 79 2.70 -27.25 9.88
CA ILE A 79 2.22 -28.58 9.50
C ILE A 79 3.36 -29.41 8.90
N THR A 80 4.17 -28.81 8.01
CA THR A 80 5.35 -29.46 7.44
C THR A 80 6.32 -29.88 8.53
N TYR A 81 6.58 -29.04 9.54
CA TYR A 81 7.43 -29.42 10.68
C TYR A 81 6.92 -30.67 11.40
N LEU A 82 5.61 -30.73 11.67
CA LEU A 82 4.99 -31.78 12.48
C LEU A 82 4.89 -33.13 11.75
N VAL A 83 4.65 -33.10 10.44
CA VAL A 83 4.33 -34.31 9.66
C VAL A 83 5.54 -34.89 8.94
N THR A 84 6.49 -34.05 8.51
CA THR A 84 7.57 -34.50 7.61
C THR A 84 8.82 -34.97 8.34
N SER A 85 9.60 -35.84 7.70
CA SER A 85 10.87 -36.31 8.23
C SER A 85 11.89 -35.18 8.33
N GLN A 86 12.88 -35.35 9.21
CA GLN A 86 13.97 -34.38 9.44
C GLN A 86 14.66 -33.92 8.15
N ILE A 87 14.84 -34.84 7.19
CA ILE A 87 15.52 -34.56 5.91
C ILE A 87 14.66 -33.64 5.04
N LEU A 88 13.38 -33.99 4.85
CA LEU A 88 12.43 -33.18 4.08
C LEU A 88 12.27 -31.78 4.68
N ARG A 89 12.21 -31.71 6.02
CA ARG A 89 12.18 -30.43 6.73
C ARG A 89 13.39 -29.55 6.42
N THR A 90 14.59 -30.14 6.44
CA THR A 90 15.84 -29.43 6.16
C THR A 90 15.87 -28.92 4.72
N ILE A 91 15.42 -29.74 3.76
CA ILE A 91 15.28 -29.33 2.35
C ILE A 91 14.31 -28.15 2.22
N SER A 92 13.13 -28.21 2.86
CA SER A 92 12.15 -27.12 2.84
C SER A 92 12.70 -25.82 3.45
N ILE A 93 13.49 -25.89 4.53
CA ILE A 93 14.14 -24.71 5.11
C ILE A 93 15.16 -24.12 4.13
N ILE A 94 16.01 -24.94 3.52
CA ILE A 94 17.02 -24.48 2.57
C ILE A 94 16.34 -23.85 1.35
N ALA A 95 15.36 -24.53 0.77
CA ALA A 95 14.61 -24.03 -0.39
C ALA A 95 13.92 -22.69 -0.07
N SER A 96 13.22 -22.60 1.06
CA SER A 96 12.56 -21.35 1.47
C SER A 96 13.56 -20.23 1.76
N SER A 97 14.75 -20.55 2.28
CA SER A 97 15.82 -19.56 2.51
C SER A 97 16.41 -19.03 1.19
N ILE A 98 16.64 -19.92 0.22
CA ILE A 98 17.11 -19.53 -1.13
C ILE A 98 16.05 -18.66 -1.81
N CYS A 99 14.78 -19.06 -1.75
CA CYS A 99 13.69 -18.25 -2.27
C CYS A 99 13.63 -16.88 -1.59
N ALA A 100 13.67 -16.82 -0.26
CA ALA A 100 13.66 -15.54 0.46
C ALA A 100 14.84 -14.64 0.08
N LEU A 101 16.06 -15.18 -0.03
CA LEU A 101 17.24 -14.41 -0.45
C LEU A 101 17.14 -13.90 -1.89
N PHE A 102 16.69 -14.75 -2.81
CA PHE A 102 16.51 -14.37 -4.21
C PHE A 102 15.46 -13.28 -4.36
N PHE A 103 14.34 -13.39 -3.64
CA PHE A 103 13.30 -12.37 -3.69
C PHE A 103 13.66 -11.10 -2.92
N LEU A 104 14.48 -11.17 -1.87
CA LEU A 104 15.06 -10.00 -1.23
C LEU A 104 15.89 -9.18 -2.24
N ALA A 105 16.73 -9.85 -3.03
CA ALA A 105 17.51 -9.18 -4.08
C ALA A 105 16.58 -8.49 -5.09
N LEU A 106 15.49 -9.15 -5.52
CA LEU A 106 14.52 -8.58 -6.45
C LEU A 106 13.63 -7.47 -5.84
N THR A 107 13.48 -7.43 -4.51
CA THR A 107 12.84 -6.28 -3.85
C THR A 107 13.75 -5.06 -3.80
N ILE A 108 15.08 -5.27 -3.71
CA ILE A 108 16.08 -4.19 -3.71
C ILE A 108 16.35 -3.69 -5.13
N PHE A 109 16.30 -4.57 -6.11
CA PHE A 109 16.41 -4.26 -7.54
C PHE A 109 15.03 -4.37 -8.19
N PRO A 110 14.20 -3.30 -8.11
CA PRO A 110 12.82 -3.36 -8.56
C PRO A 110 12.76 -3.76 -10.03
N ALA A 111 11.98 -4.81 -10.32
CA ALA A 111 11.68 -5.18 -11.69
C ALA A 111 10.86 -4.06 -12.35
N ASP A 112 11.14 -3.76 -13.63
CA ASP A 112 10.43 -2.73 -14.40
C ASP A 112 8.92 -3.02 -14.55
N ASN A 113 8.50 -4.26 -14.29
CA ASN A 113 7.10 -4.68 -14.39
C ASN A 113 6.41 -4.73 -13.01
N PRO A 114 5.34 -3.94 -12.79
CA PRO A 114 4.64 -3.87 -11.50
C PRO A 114 4.00 -5.21 -11.10
N MET A 115 3.55 -6.00 -12.07
CA MET A 115 2.97 -7.33 -11.82
C MET A 115 4.04 -8.32 -11.34
N ALA A 116 5.24 -8.25 -11.91
CA ALA A 116 6.37 -9.07 -11.46
C ALA A 116 6.75 -8.71 -10.03
N HIS A 117 6.81 -7.42 -9.71
CA HIS A 117 7.09 -6.94 -8.35
C HIS A 117 6.08 -7.49 -7.33
N LEU A 118 4.78 -7.43 -7.65
CA LEU A 118 3.71 -7.99 -6.80
C LEU A 118 3.88 -9.50 -6.57
N ILE A 119 4.14 -10.26 -7.64
CA ILE A 119 4.36 -11.72 -7.56
C ILE A 119 5.56 -12.03 -6.67
N PHE A 120 6.67 -11.31 -6.86
CA PHE A 120 7.91 -11.53 -6.09
C PHE A 120 7.74 -11.21 -4.61
N GLN A 121 7.02 -10.13 -4.27
CA GLN A 121 6.70 -9.82 -2.88
C GLN A 121 5.87 -10.93 -2.23
N ASN A 122 4.85 -11.44 -2.90
CA ASN A 122 4.01 -12.51 -2.35
C ASN A 122 4.81 -13.81 -2.14
N LEU A 123 5.72 -14.14 -3.05
CA LEU A 123 6.62 -15.29 -2.91
C LEU A 123 7.60 -15.10 -1.75
N PHE A 124 8.14 -13.89 -1.57
CA PHE A 124 8.98 -13.56 -0.44
C PHE A 124 8.23 -13.73 0.89
N ILE A 125 7.04 -13.14 1.02
CA ILE A 125 6.19 -13.23 2.22
C ILE A 125 5.88 -14.70 2.54
N THR A 126 5.54 -15.49 1.53
CA THR A 126 5.29 -16.92 1.66
C THR A 126 6.53 -17.67 2.17
N SER A 127 7.70 -17.38 1.59
CA SER A 127 8.97 -18.02 1.97
C SER A 127 9.33 -17.71 3.43
N VAL A 128 9.19 -16.46 3.87
CA VAL A 128 9.42 -16.07 5.27
C VAL A 128 8.40 -16.72 6.21
N GLY A 129 7.12 -16.78 5.83
CA GLY A 129 6.09 -17.45 6.61
C GLY A 129 6.40 -18.94 6.83
N VAL A 130 6.80 -19.66 5.77
CA VAL A 130 7.17 -21.08 5.87
C VAL A 130 8.39 -21.27 6.77
N LEU A 131 9.44 -20.46 6.62
CA LEU A 131 10.64 -20.51 7.48
C LEU A 131 10.28 -20.30 8.95
N PHE A 132 9.34 -19.40 9.23
CA PHE A 132 8.85 -19.14 10.57
C PHE A 132 8.14 -20.37 11.15
N GLY A 133 7.21 -20.96 10.41
CA GLY A 133 6.47 -22.14 10.85
C GLY A 133 7.40 -23.32 11.18
N LEU A 134 8.44 -23.49 10.38
CA LEU A 134 9.46 -24.52 10.59
C LEU A 134 10.38 -24.25 11.79
N SER A 135 10.68 -22.98 12.10
CA SER A 135 11.57 -22.59 13.20
C SER A 135 10.87 -22.52 14.57
N TYR A 136 9.54 -22.35 14.60
CA TYR A 136 8.73 -22.28 15.83
C TYR A 136 8.98 -23.46 16.79
N HIS A 137 9.24 -24.67 16.27
CA HIS A 137 9.35 -25.89 17.08
C HIS A 137 10.78 -26.32 17.49
N SER A 138 11.89 -25.72 17.02
CA SER A 138 13.29 -26.18 17.30
C SER A 138 13.92 -25.95 18.73
N GLY A 139 13.22 -26.21 19.85
CA GLY A 139 13.73 -26.12 21.24
C GLY A 139 14.18 -24.80 21.93
N ASN A 140 14.97 -23.89 21.34
CA ASN A 140 15.85 -22.98 22.15
C ASN A 140 15.40 -21.51 22.38
N ILE A 141 15.88 -20.83 23.44
CA ILE A 141 15.57 -19.43 23.84
C ILE A 141 15.82 -18.38 22.73
N GLY A 142 16.72 -18.67 21.78
CA GLY A 142 16.89 -17.88 20.54
C GLY A 142 15.62 -17.78 19.67
N LYS A 143 14.66 -18.68 19.85
CA LYS A 143 13.38 -18.73 19.11
C LYS A 143 12.52 -17.50 19.30
N LYS A 144 12.29 -17.04 20.54
CA LYS A 144 11.37 -15.91 20.76
C LYS A 144 11.91 -14.64 20.10
N ARG A 145 13.23 -14.47 20.09
CA ARG A 145 13.92 -13.37 19.40
C ARG A 145 13.85 -13.54 17.89
N PHE A 146 14.15 -14.72 17.36
CA PHE A 146 14.05 -14.99 15.93
C PHE A 146 12.62 -14.81 15.40
N LEU A 147 11.63 -15.31 16.14
CA LEU A 147 10.20 -15.20 15.88
C LEU A 147 9.76 -13.73 15.89
N PHE A 148 10.17 -12.96 16.90
CA PHE A 148 9.88 -11.53 16.96
C PHE A 148 10.53 -10.77 15.80
N ILE A 149 11.82 -11.03 15.51
CA ILE A 149 12.56 -10.38 14.43
C ILE A 149 11.95 -10.72 13.06
N SER A 150 11.63 -11.98 12.79
CA SER A 150 11.04 -12.40 11.52
C SER A 150 9.59 -11.92 11.35
N CYS A 151 8.81 -11.83 12.43
CA CYS A 151 7.47 -11.25 12.38
C CYS A 151 7.54 -9.74 12.13
N PHE A 152 8.45 -9.05 12.81
CA PHE A 152 8.72 -7.63 12.60
C PHE A 152 9.24 -7.36 11.19
N TYR A 153 10.10 -8.23 10.66
CA TYR A 153 10.65 -8.13 9.31
C TYR A 153 9.60 -8.45 8.23
N GLY A 154 8.75 -9.46 8.44
CA GLY A 154 7.63 -9.76 7.56
C GLY A 154 6.62 -8.61 7.51
N LEU A 155 6.28 -8.02 8.67
CA LEU A 155 5.45 -6.82 8.75
C LEU A 155 6.12 -5.62 8.09
N PHE A 156 7.42 -5.42 8.32
CA PHE A 156 8.20 -4.37 7.67
C PHE A 156 8.13 -4.51 6.15
N VAL A 157 8.34 -5.71 5.60
CA VAL A 157 8.27 -5.94 4.14
C VAL A 157 6.85 -5.76 3.60
N ILE A 158 5.81 -6.11 4.35
CA ILE A 158 4.42 -5.85 3.96
C ILE A 158 4.14 -4.33 3.91
N ILE A 159 4.73 -3.55 4.81
CA ILE A 159 4.54 -2.10 4.92
C ILE A 159 5.44 -1.32 3.95
N SER A 160 6.68 -1.75 3.77
CA SER A 160 7.72 -1.08 2.97
C SER A 160 7.58 -1.29 1.46
N ASP A 161 6.42 -1.77 1.01
CA ASP A 161 6.04 -1.86 -0.40
C ASP A 161 6.27 -0.52 -1.09
N HIS A 162 7.39 -0.40 -1.79
CA HIS A 162 7.82 0.81 -2.47
C HIS A 162 6.95 0.97 -3.71
N GLN A 163 6.02 1.92 -3.68
CA GLN A 163 5.46 2.44 -4.91
C GLN A 163 6.58 3.16 -5.66
N GLN A 164 6.72 2.88 -6.96
CA GLN A 164 7.70 3.52 -7.82
C GLN A 164 7.60 5.04 -7.65
N GLY A 165 8.72 5.68 -7.31
CA GLY A 165 8.79 7.11 -7.01
C GLY A 165 8.54 8.05 -8.20
N ASP A 166 8.24 7.49 -9.37
CA ASP A 166 8.04 8.26 -10.62
C ASP A 166 6.78 9.15 -10.56
N ASP A 167 5.81 8.83 -9.71
CA ASP A 167 4.56 9.62 -9.61
C ASP A 167 4.73 10.92 -8.81
N ILE A 168 5.59 10.94 -7.79
CA ILE A 168 5.78 12.12 -6.92
C ILE A 168 6.75 13.12 -7.57
N LEU A 169 7.75 12.64 -8.30
CA LEU A 169 8.78 13.46 -8.97
C LEU A 169 8.23 14.34 -10.11
N ASN A 170 6.97 14.15 -10.52
CA ASN A 170 6.37 14.92 -11.60
C ASN A 170 5.61 16.18 -11.14
N ILE A 171 5.23 16.31 -9.87
CA ILE A 171 4.45 17.49 -9.43
C ILE A 171 5.28 18.77 -9.52
N GLU A 172 6.55 18.75 -9.10
CA GLU A 172 7.43 19.92 -9.22
C GLU A 172 7.69 20.31 -10.68
N ASN A 173 7.98 19.33 -11.55
CA ASN A 173 8.17 19.57 -12.97
C ASN A 173 6.89 20.13 -13.62
N HIS A 174 5.74 19.57 -13.25
CA HIS A 174 4.47 20.04 -13.76
C HIS A 174 4.11 21.43 -13.24
N ASN A 175 4.43 21.75 -11.98
CA ASN A 175 4.34 23.11 -11.44
C ASN A 175 5.22 24.08 -12.26
N ILE A 176 6.45 23.69 -12.61
CA ILE A 176 7.34 24.50 -13.45
C ILE A 176 6.72 24.76 -14.83
N GLU A 177 6.17 23.73 -15.48
CA GLU A 177 5.52 23.86 -16.79
C GLU A 177 4.26 24.72 -16.75
N VAL A 178 3.40 24.50 -15.75
CA VAL A 178 2.18 25.28 -15.58
C VAL A 178 2.54 26.74 -15.26
N ASN A 179 3.55 26.99 -14.42
CA ASN A 179 3.99 28.34 -14.08
C ASN A 179 4.66 29.08 -15.25
N LYS A 180 5.26 28.37 -16.22
CA LYS A 180 5.72 29.00 -17.46
C LYS A 180 4.57 29.59 -18.26
N LYS A 181 3.41 28.92 -18.31
CA LYS A 181 2.21 29.37 -19.03
C LYS A 181 1.35 30.32 -18.19
N TYR A 182 1.31 30.10 -16.88
CA TYR A 182 0.49 30.81 -15.90
C TYR A 182 1.30 31.13 -14.63
N PRO A 183 2.09 32.22 -14.60
CA PRO A 183 3.06 32.51 -13.52
C PRO A 183 2.49 32.63 -12.10
N LYS A 184 1.17 32.76 -11.97
CA LYS A 184 0.45 32.88 -10.69
C LYS A 184 -0.48 31.69 -10.42
N ALA A 185 -0.37 30.62 -11.20
CA ALA A 185 -1.11 29.40 -10.92
C ALA A 185 -0.67 28.82 -9.58
N LYS A 186 -1.64 28.31 -8.81
CA LYS A 186 -1.35 27.55 -7.59
C LYS A 186 -2.08 26.22 -7.64
N LEU A 187 -1.38 25.15 -7.30
CA LEU A 187 -1.95 23.82 -7.17
C LEU A 187 -2.95 23.82 -6.00
N LEU A 188 -4.22 23.58 -6.32
CA LEU A 188 -5.33 23.56 -5.36
C LEU A 188 -5.57 22.15 -4.82
N TYR A 189 -5.47 21.15 -5.70
CA TYR A 189 -5.73 19.76 -5.37
C TYR A 189 -4.92 18.85 -6.29
N THR A 190 -4.47 17.73 -5.74
CA THR A 190 -3.82 16.66 -6.47
C THR A 190 -4.35 15.32 -5.97
N ASN A 191 -4.54 14.40 -6.91
CA ASN A 191 -4.58 12.98 -6.62
C ASN A 191 -3.78 12.24 -7.70
N ASP A 192 -3.82 10.92 -7.62
CA ASP A 192 -3.10 9.98 -8.49
C ASP A 192 -3.41 10.14 -9.99
N THR A 193 -4.48 10.86 -10.34
CA THR A 193 -5.00 10.96 -11.72
C THR A 193 -5.09 12.41 -12.21
N TYR A 194 -5.28 13.36 -11.30
CA TYR A 194 -5.65 14.73 -11.62
C TYR A 194 -4.85 15.75 -10.80
N LEU A 195 -4.46 16.82 -11.48
CA LEU A 195 -3.92 18.03 -10.86
C LEU A 195 -4.86 19.19 -11.18
N PHE A 196 -5.27 19.92 -10.16
CA PHE A 196 -6.16 21.07 -10.30
C PHE A 196 -5.40 22.33 -9.91
N TYR A 197 -5.23 23.24 -10.86
CA TYR A 197 -4.62 24.54 -10.60
C TYR A 197 -5.69 25.63 -10.60
N GLY A 198 -5.55 26.53 -9.64
CA GLY A 198 -6.28 27.79 -9.61
C GLY A 198 -5.43 28.84 -10.31
N ILE A 199 -6.03 29.55 -11.26
CA ILE A 199 -5.43 30.72 -11.90
C ILE A 199 -6.23 31.95 -11.49
N PRO A 200 -5.62 32.95 -10.84
CA PRO A 200 -6.35 34.14 -10.42
C PRO A 200 -6.83 34.91 -11.65
N ARG A 201 -8.11 35.32 -11.65
CA ARG A 201 -8.66 36.16 -12.74
C ARG A 201 -8.02 37.53 -12.79
N ASP A 202 -7.69 38.08 -11.63
CA ASP A 202 -6.94 39.32 -11.51
C ASP A 202 -5.46 38.99 -11.26
N PRO A 203 -4.55 39.33 -12.18
CA PRO A 203 -3.12 39.08 -12.02
C PRO A 203 -2.51 39.82 -10.83
N LYS A 204 -3.21 40.75 -10.18
CA LYS A 204 -2.73 41.40 -8.95
C LYS A 204 -3.11 40.65 -7.67
N LYS A 205 -4.03 39.69 -7.75
CA LYS A 205 -4.47 38.89 -6.59
C LYS A 205 -3.71 37.58 -6.51
N GLU A 206 -3.32 37.20 -5.30
CA GLU A 206 -2.83 35.87 -5.01
C GLU A 206 -3.94 34.97 -4.53
N ILE A 207 -3.92 33.71 -4.98
CA ILE A 207 -4.73 32.66 -4.38
C ILE A 207 -4.08 32.31 -3.05
N ILE A 208 -4.81 32.47 -1.95
CA ILE A 208 -4.36 32.03 -0.63
C ILE A 208 -4.82 30.58 -0.48
N ASN A 209 -3.88 29.66 -0.31
CA ASN A 209 -4.20 28.24 -0.17
C ASN A 209 -4.72 28.00 1.26
N SER A 210 -6.03 28.21 1.46
CA SER A 210 -6.72 27.76 2.68
C SER A 210 -6.88 26.25 2.58
N GLY A 211 -5.86 25.52 3.04
CA GLY A 211 -5.64 24.10 2.72
C GLY A 211 -6.89 23.20 2.67
N PHE A 212 -6.83 22.22 1.75
CA PHE A 212 -7.66 21.02 1.51
C PHE A 212 -9.18 20.98 1.73
N LEU A 213 -9.79 21.87 2.51
CA LEU A 213 -11.16 21.66 2.99
C LEU A 213 -12.22 22.35 2.16
N LEU A 214 -11.93 23.47 1.47
CA LEU A 214 -12.89 24.08 0.54
C LEU A 214 -12.13 24.87 -0.55
N PRO A 215 -12.45 24.70 -1.85
CA PRO A 215 -11.95 25.63 -2.85
C PRO A 215 -12.44 27.04 -2.48
N PRO A 216 -11.60 28.09 -2.65
CA PRO A 216 -12.06 29.46 -2.42
C PRO A 216 -13.28 29.75 -3.30
N PRO A 217 -14.12 30.75 -2.97
CA PRO A 217 -15.30 31.07 -3.78
C PRO A 217 -14.91 31.27 -5.26
N LYS A 218 -15.60 30.57 -6.17
CA LYS A 218 -15.34 30.48 -7.63
C LYS A 218 -15.20 31.84 -8.33
N GLU A 219 -15.59 32.92 -7.68
CA GLU A 219 -15.62 34.27 -8.25
C GLU A 219 -14.22 34.83 -8.58
N ASN A 220 -13.14 34.30 -7.99
CA ASN A 220 -11.79 34.89 -8.09
C ASN A 220 -10.79 34.12 -8.97
N PHE A 221 -11.11 32.91 -9.46
CA PHE A 221 -10.15 32.08 -10.18
C PHE A 221 -10.81 31.12 -11.17
N VAL A 222 -10.04 30.67 -12.16
CA VAL A 222 -10.42 29.59 -13.09
C VAL A 222 -9.75 28.32 -12.61
N ILE A 223 -10.49 27.21 -12.62
CA ILE A 223 -9.97 25.88 -12.32
C ILE A 223 -9.56 25.25 -13.64
N CYS A 224 -8.28 24.92 -13.77
CA CYS A 224 -7.78 24.13 -14.90
C CYS A 224 -7.54 22.70 -14.42
N ASN A 225 -8.13 21.75 -15.14
CA ASN A 225 -7.94 20.33 -14.90
C ASN A 225 -6.80 19.84 -15.79
N PHE A 226 -5.84 19.16 -15.17
CA PHE A 226 -4.75 18.51 -15.87
C PHE A 226 -4.86 17.02 -15.61
N TYR A 227 -5.04 16.28 -16.70
CA TYR A 227 -5.02 14.82 -16.66
C TYR A 227 -3.58 14.35 -16.78
N VAL A 228 -3.11 13.61 -15.79
CA VAL A 228 -1.75 13.07 -15.77
C VAL A 228 -1.78 11.70 -16.45
N GLU A 229 -2.02 11.66 -17.76
CA GLU A 229 -1.68 10.46 -18.53
C GLU A 229 -0.22 10.55 -18.92
N LYS A 230 0.53 9.49 -18.63
CA LYS A 230 1.97 9.33 -18.89
C LYS A 230 2.46 10.19 -20.06
N LYS A 231 3.16 11.27 -19.71
CA LYS A 231 3.99 12.18 -20.54
C LYS A 231 3.31 13.31 -21.32
N ASP A 232 1.98 13.40 -21.44
CA ASP A 232 1.36 14.49 -22.20
C ASP A 232 0.24 15.21 -21.44
N VAL A 233 0.40 16.51 -21.28
CA VAL A 233 -0.53 17.39 -20.57
C VAL A 233 -1.70 17.75 -21.49
N LEU A 234 -2.84 17.07 -21.32
CA LEU A 234 -4.09 17.44 -21.99
C LEU A 234 -4.81 18.54 -21.22
N PHE A 235 -5.09 19.65 -21.91
CA PHE A 235 -5.80 20.81 -21.36
C PHE A 235 -7.31 20.70 -21.65
N GLU A 236 -8.14 20.66 -20.61
CA GLU A 236 -9.57 20.92 -20.72
C GLU A 236 -9.96 22.13 -19.88
N GLU A 237 -10.37 23.22 -20.57
CA GLU A 237 -11.06 24.33 -19.92
C GLU A 237 -12.51 23.92 -19.63
N THR A 238 -12.88 23.89 -18.35
CA THR A 238 -14.30 23.83 -17.97
C THR A 238 -14.89 25.23 -18.11
N LYS A 239 -15.75 25.40 -19.12
CA LYS A 239 -16.54 26.63 -19.35
C LYS A 239 -17.65 26.78 -18.33
#